data_AF-X8CK03-F1
#
_entry.id   AF-X8CK03-F1
#
_cell.length_a   1.000
_cell.length_b   1.000
_cell.length_c   1.000
_cell.angle_alpha   90.00
_cell.angle_beta   90.00
_cell.angle_gamma   90.00
#
_symmetry.space_group_name_H-M   'P 1'
#
loop_
_entity.id
_entity.type
_entity.pdbx_description
1 polymer ?
#
loop_
_entity_poly.entity_id
_entity_poly.type
_entity_poly.pdbx_seq_one_letter_code
_entity_poly.pdbx_strand_id
1 'polypeptide(L)' 'MVLSEAAMDTDAQTLAQGILLTADVSYLKALMEVRGEIVAAGHTPSAEVPTAHDLDVAIEKLLAHELHPRRDAT' A
#
# COMPACT_ATOMS: atom_id res chain seq x y z
N MET A 1 -15.70 8.85 1.03
CA MET A 1 -15.30 7.45 1.20
C MET A 1 -15.93 6.97 2.50
N VAL A 2 -16.88 6.04 2.44
CA VAL A 2 -17.60 5.54 3.63
C VAL A 2 -17.04 4.17 3.95
N LEU A 3 -16.49 4.00 5.15
CA LEU A 3 -16.06 2.69 5.64
C LEU A 3 -17.30 1.82 5.84
N SER A 4 -17.29 0.58 5.34
CA SER A 4 -18.40 -0.35 5.48
C SER A 4 -18.57 -0.80 6.93
N GLU A 5 -19.78 -1.20 7.33
CA GLU A 5 -20.10 -1.69 8.69
C GLU A 5 -19.21 -2.88 9.10
N ALA A 6 -18.88 -3.76 8.15
CA ALA A 6 -17.93 -4.86 8.36
C ALA A 6 -16.49 -4.39 8.70
N ALA A 7 -16.08 -3.21 8.22
CA ALA A 7 -14.79 -2.62 8.59
C ALA A 7 -14.82 -2.00 10.00
N MET A 8 -16.00 -1.63 10.52
CA MET A 8 -16.15 -1.13 11.89
C MET A 8 -16.10 -2.26 12.93
N ASP A 9 -16.45 -3.49 12.54
CA ASP A 9 -16.36 -4.69 13.38
C ASP A 9 -15.07 -5.51 13.14
N THR A 10 -14.16 -4.97 12.32
CA THR A 10 -12.82 -5.53 12.11
C THR A 10 -11.91 -5.19 13.30
N ASP A 11 -11.00 -6.09 13.64
CA ASP A 11 -9.96 -5.83 14.62
C ASP A 11 -9.16 -4.57 14.24
N ALA A 12 -9.13 -3.59 15.14
CA ALA A 12 -8.59 -2.26 14.86
C ALA A 12 -7.10 -2.31 14.43
N GLN A 13 -6.34 -3.29 14.92
CA GLN A 13 -4.94 -3.47 14.56
C GLN A 13 -4.82 -4.01 13.13
N THR A 14 -5.61 -5.02 12.74
CA THR A 14 -5.62 -5.51 11.35
C THR A 14 -6.12 -4.46 10.35
N LEU A 15 -7.08 -3.63 10.74
CA LEU A 15 -7.54 -2.50 9.93
C LEU A 15 -6.44 -1.45 9.76
N ALA A 16 -5.79 -1.03 10.85
CA ALA A 16 -4.70 -0.06 10.81
C ALA A 16 -3.55 -0.55 9.91
N GLN A 17 -3.20 -1.83 9.99
CA GLN A 17 -2.20 -2.44 9.10
C GLN A 17 -2.62 -2.38 7.63
N GLY A 18 -3.88 -2.67 7.32
CA GLY A 18 -4.40 -2.59 5.94
C GLY A 18 -4.34 -1.16 5.39
N ILE A 19 -4.61 -0.15 6.22
CA ILE A 19 -4.48 1.26 5.84
C ILE A 19 -3.03 1.61 5.52
N LEU A 20 -2.08 1.18 6.35
CA LEU A 20 -0.64 1.42 6.13
C LEU A 20 -0.15 0.75 4.84
N LEU A 21 -0.52 -0.51 4.60
CA LEU A 21 -0.18 -1.22 3.36
C LEU A 21 -0.76 -0.52 2.12
N THR A 22 -1.99 0.00 2.23
CA THR A 22 -2.60 0.79 1.15
C THR A 22 -1.85 2.10 0.91
N ALA A 23 -1.43 2.78 1.98
CA ALA A 23 -0.64 4.00 1.89
C ALA A 23 0.73 3.75 1.23
N ASP A 24 1.42 2.66 1.58
CA ASP A 24 2.69 2.25 0.96
C ASP A 24 2.53 2.03 -0.55
N VAL A 25 1.50 1.30 -0.97
CA VAL A 25 1.21 1.10 -2.40
C VAL A 25 0.92 2.43 -3.10
N SER A 26 0.13 3.31 -2.48
CA SER A 26 -0.17 4.63 -3.05
C SER A 26 1.08 5.49 -3.20
N TYR A 27 1.96 5.47 -2.20
CA TYR A 27 3.24 6.18 -2.22
C TYR A 27 4.14 5.67 -3.36
N LEU A 28 4.30 4.35 -3.48
CA LEU A 28 5.13 3.75 -4.53
C LEU A 28 4.60 4.02 -5.93
N LYS A 29 3.27 4.06 -6.12
CA LYS A 29 2.66 4.46 -7.40
C LYS A 29 3.05 5.89 -7.79
N ALA A 30 2.97 6.84 -6.86
CA ALA A 30 3.38 8.22 -7.13
C ALA A 30 4.88 8.30 -7.49
N LEU A 31 5.72 7.49 -6.86
CA LEU A 31 7.14 7.43 -7.21
C LEU A 31 7.42 6.78 -8.57
N MET A 32 6.55 5.90 -9.08
CA MET A 32 6.67 5.41 -10.45
C MET A 32 6.40 6.52 -11.47
N GLU A 33 5.49 7.45 -11.17
CA GLU A 33 5.24 8.63 -12.02
C GLU A 33 6.49 9.53 -12.06
N VAL A 34 7.03 9.87 -10.89
CA VAL A 34 8.28 10.66 -10.78
C VAL A 34 9.44 9.97 -11.49
N ARG A 35 9.59 8.65 -11.32
CA ARG A 35 10.59 7.85 -12.03
C ARG A 35 10.41 7.96 -13.54
N GLY A 36 9.18 7.87 -14.02
CA GLY A 36 8.82 8.03 -15.44
C GLY A 36 9.23 9.39 -15.98
N GLU A 37 9.01 10.47 -15.23
CA GLU A 37 9.41 11.83 -15.59
C GLU A 37 10.95 11.96 -15.71
N ILE A 38 11.70 11.40 -14.76
CA ILE A 38 13.17 11.39 -14.80
C ILE A 38 13.67 10.69 -16.07
N VAL A 39 13.12 9.52 -16.38
CA VAL A 39 13.50 8.75 -17.57
C VAL A 39 13.11 9.48 -18.85
N ALA A 40 11.92 10.07 -18.91
CA ALA A 40 11.44 10.85 -20.04
C ALA A 40 12.30 12.09 -20.32
N ALA A 41 12.89 12.68 -19.28
CA ALA A 41 13.87 13.77 -19.38
C ALA A 41 15.27 13.31 -19.87
N GLY A 42 15.47 12.01 -20.12
CA GLY A 42 16.74 11.44 -20.55
C GLY A 42 17.74 11.21 -19.41
N HIS A 43 17.28 11.26 -18.16
CA HIS A 43 18.11 10.99 -16.99
C HIS A 43 17.92 9.56 -16.49
N THR A 44 18.91 9.07 -15.73
CA THR A 44 18.80 7.78 -15.04
C THR A 44 18.41 8.03 -13.58
N PRO A 45 17.31 7.44 -13.08
CA PRO A 45 16.92 7.53 -11.67
C PRO A 45 18.03 7.03 -10.75
N SER A 46 18.21 7.68 -9.59
CA SER A 46 19.17 7.22 -8.58
C SER A 46 18.71 5.90 -7.95
N ALA A 47 19.62 5.23 -7.25
CA ALA A 47 19.32 4.00 -6.50
C ALA A 47 18.32 4.23 -5.35
N GLU A 48 18.12 5.48 -4.93
CA GLU A 48 17.14 5.85 -3.89
C GLU A 48 15.72 5.96 -4.44
N VAL A 49 15.55 6.10 -5.77
CA VAL A 49 14.23 6.11 -6.40
C VAL A 49 13.75 4.68 -6.54
N PRO A 50 12.61 4.31 -5.90
CA PRO A 50 12.06 2.98 -6.00
C PRO A 50 11.85 2.52 -7.44
N THR A 51 11.80 1.21 -7.58
CA THR A 51 11.64 0.49 -8.84
C THR A 51 10.24 -0.11 -8.95
N ALA A 52 9.90 -0.59 -10.14
CA ALA A 52 8.65 -1.33 -10.34
C ALA A 52 8.59 -2.59 -9.45
N HIS A 53 9.73 -3.22 -9.17
CA HIS A 53 9.78 -4.37 -8.28
C HIS A 53 9.36 -4.03 -6.85
N ASP A 54 9.75 -2.85 -6.34
CA ASP A 54 9.35 -2.40 -5.00
C ASP A 54 7.83 -2.21 -4.91
N LEU A 55 7.22 -1.67 -5.98
CA LEU A 55 5.77 -1.54 -6.09
C LEU A 55 5.08 -2.90 -6.14
N ASP A 56 5.59 -3.84 -6.93
CA ASP A 56 5.03 -5.20 -7.03
C ASP A 56 5.04 -5.90 -5.66
N VAL A 57 6.16 -5.84 -4.94
CA VAL A 57 6.28 -6.39 -3.58
C VAL A 57 5.28 -5.75 -2.61
N ALA A 58 5.04 -4.45 -2.70
CA ALA A 58 4.07 -3.78 -1.85
C ALA A 58 2.62 -4.19 -2.18
N ILE A 59 2.30 -4.36 -3.47
CA ILE A 59 1.00 -4.85 -3.92
C ILE A 59 0.77 -6.27 -3.41
N GLU A 60 1.76 -7.16 -3.52
CA GLU A 60 1.67 -8.53 -3.01
C GLU A 60 1.42 -8.55 -1.49
N LYS A 61 2.12 -7.71 -0.72
CA LYS A 61 1.88 -7.58 0.73
C LYS A 61 0.46 -7.11 1.05
N LEU A 62 -0.06 -6.14 0.30
CA LEU A 62 -1.44 -5.67 0.47
C LEU A 62 -2.45 -6.76 0.12
N LEU A 63 -2.24 -7.49 -0.97
CA LEU A 63 -3.13 -8.57 -1.41
C LEU A 63 -3.13 -9.77 -0.45
N ALA A 64 -1.99 -10.04 0.19
CA ALA A 64 -1.85 -11.08 1.19
C ALA A 64 -2.43 -10.70 2.56
N HIS A 65 -2.82 -9.44 2.78
CA HIS A 65 -3.32 -8.97 4.07
C HIS A 65 -4.82 -9.23 4.22
N GLU A 66 -5.19 -10.06 5.20
CA GLU A 66 -6.57 -10.37 5.52
C GLU A 66 -7.10 -9.46 6.66
N LEU A 67 -8.29 -8.88 6.45
CA LEU A 67 -9.02 -8.20 7.51
C LEU A 67 -9.69 -9.25 8.40
N HIS A 68 -9.44 -9.17 9.70
CA HIS A 68 -9.99 -10.13 10.65
C HIS A 68 -11.12 -9.49 11.45
N PRO A 69 -12.30 -10.14 11.55
CA PRO A 69 -13.34 -9.69 12.47
C PRO A 69 -12.81 -9.66 13.90
N ARG A 70 -13.25 -8.68 14.67
CA ARG A 70 -12.99 -8.63 16.10
C ARG A 70 -13.62 -9.86 16.74
N ARG A 71 -12.80 -10.72 17.35
CA ARG A 71 -13.30 -11.78 18.22
C ARG A 71 -13.76 -11.12 19.51
N ASP A 72 -15.06 -10.92 19.66
CA ASP A 72 -15.64 -10.59 20.94
C ASP A 72 -15.31 -11.72 21.92
N ALA A 73 -14.44 -11.42 22.89
CA ALA A 73 -14.16 -12.31 24.00
C ALA A 73 -15.44 -12.44 24.82
N THR A 74 -16.06 -13.62 24.78
CA THR A 74 -17.14 -14.04 25.68
C THR A 74 -16.67 -14.08 27.12
#